data_AF-A0A969DQC8-F1
#
_entry.id   AF-A0A969DQC8-F1
#
_cell.length_a   1.000
_cell.length_b   1.000
_cell.length_c   1.000
_cell.angle_alpha   90.00
_cell.angle_beta   90.00
_cell.angle_gamma   90.00
#
_symmetry.space_group_name_H-M   'P 1'
#
loop_
_entity.id
_entity.type
_entity.pdbx_description
1 polymer ?
#
loop_
_entity_poly.entity_id
_entity_poly.type
_entity_poly.pdbx_seq_one_letter_code
_entity_poly.pdbx_strand_id
1 'polypeptide(L)'
;MPLFIINEVNQNPKRLGHLLDMMGSMLAQLKFQLEAKVKSGEFREVDPVQLFTNIISMSLFPFLSKPIIQGAFEYDDEKFNAFLEDRKVLIPEIILNYLKTNH
;
A
#
# COMPACT_ATOMS: atom_id res chain seq x y z
N MET A 1 5.96 14.10 -2.81
CA MET A 1 4.93 14.08 -1.73
C MET A 1 5.25 13.13 -0.56
N PRO A 2 5.76 11.90 -0.71
CA PRO A 2 5.98 11.03 0.45
C PRO A 2 7.23 11.32 1.28
N LEU A 3 8.29 11.87 0.67
CA LEU A 3 9.43 12.43 1.41
C LEU A 3 9.03 13.57 2.37
N PHE A 4 7.97 14.32 2.02
CA PHE A 4 7.43 15.36 2.89
C PHE A 4 6.76 14.76 4.13
N ILE A 5 6.03 13.65 4.00
CA ILE A 5 5.42 12.94 5.15
C ILE A 5 6.51 12.50 6.13
N ILE A 6 7.60 11.90 5.63
CA ILE A 6 8.71 11.44 6.49
C ILE A 6 9.41 12.63 7.16
N ASN A 7 9.69 13.71 6.42
CA ASN A 7 10.36 14.89 6.95
C ASN A 7 9.49 15.64 7.98
N GLU A 8 8.17 15.72 7.76
CA GLU A 8 7.25 16.45 8.63
C GLU A 8 6.85 15.64 9.88
N VAL A 9 6.81 14.30 9.77
CA VAL A 9 6.72 13.38 10.91
C VAL A 9 7.92 13.54 11.85
N ASN A 10 9.14 13.66 11.31
CA ASN A 10 10.34 13.88 12.11
C ASN A 10 10.35 15.25 12.81
N GLN A 11 9.68 16.26 12.25
CA GLN A 11 9.64 17.61 12.82
C GLN A 11 8.47 17.84 13.80
N ASN A 12 7.42 17.01 13.78
CA ASN A 12 6.24 17.20 14.62
C ASN A 12 5.72 15.88 15.24
N PRO A 13 6.04 15.60 16.52
CA PRO A 13 5.61 14.38 17.23
C PRO A 13 4.09 14.17 17.27
N LYS A 14 3.29 15.25 17.27
CA LYS A 14 1.82 15.13 17.28
C LYS A 14 1.29 14.57 15.95
N ARG A 15 1.90 14.94 14.82
CA ARG A 15 1.50 14.41 13.50
C ARG A 15 1.89 12.95 13.33
N LEU A 16 3.03 12.54 13.91
CA LEU A 16 3.41 11.13 14.00
C LEU A 16 2.33 10.33 14.76
N GLY A 17 1.87 10.82 15.92
CA GLY A 17 0.81 10.16 16.69
C GLY A 17 -0.46 9.94 15.85
N HIS A 18 -0.97 10.97 15.19
CA HIS A 18 -2.15 10.85 14.34
C HIS A 18 -1.97 9.89 13.16
N LEU A 19 -0.79 9.86 12.54
CA LEU A 19 -0.48 8.91 11.48
C LEU A 19 -0.50 7.47 12.00
N LEU A 20 0.11 7.23 13.16
CA LEU A 20 0.13 5.90 13.80
C LEU A 20 -1.30 5.45 14.17
N ASP A 21 -2.12 6.34 14.72
CA ASP A 21 -3.52 6.06 15.04
C ASP A 21 -4.32 5.67 13.79
N MET A 22 -4.14 6.42 12.70
CA MET A 22 -4.78 6.15 11.42
C MET A 22 -4.34 4.78 10.87
N MET A 23 -3.04 4.49 10.87
CA MET A 23 -2.51 3.19 10.43
C MET A 23 -3.03 2.04 11.30
N GLY A 24 -3.09 2.23 12.61
CA GLY A 24 -3.65 1.25 13.55
C GLY A 24 -5.13 0.97 13.28
N SER A 25 -5.92 2.02 13.02
CA SER A 25 -7.34 1.88 12.66
C SER A 25 -7.52 1.14 11.34
N MET A 26 -6.75 1.48 10.31
CA MET A 26 -6.80 0.78 9.01
C MET A 26 -6.42 -0.70 9.13
N LEU A 27 -5.37 -1.01 9.91
CA LEU A 27 -4.98 -2.40 10.17
C LEU A 27 -6.07 -3.17 10.92
N ALA A 28 -6.72 -2.57 11.91
CA ALA A 28 -7.82 -3.19 12.64
C ALA A 28 -9.02 -3.48 11.73
N GLN A 29 -9.38 -2.55 10.85
CA GLN A 29 -10.44 -2.75 9.85
C GLN A 29 -10.07 -3.87 8.86
N LEU A 30 -8.82 -3.90 8.38
CA LEU A 30 -8.33 -4.96 7.51
C LEU A 30 -8.42 -6.34 8.18
N LYS A 31 -8.00 -6.45 9.45
CA LYS A 31 -8.11 -7.70 10.23
C LYS A 31 -9.55 -8.18 10.27
N PHE A 32 -10.48 -7.30 10.62
CA PHE A 32 -11.91 -7.64 10.70
C PHE A 32 -12.46 -8.14 9.35
N GLN A 33 -12.11 -7.48 8.25
CA GLN A 33 -12.55 -7.87 6.91
C GLN A 33 -11.95 -9.22 6.47
N LEU A 34 -10.65 -9.42 6.73
CA LEU A 34 -9.97 -10.69 6.42
C LEU A 34 -10.58 -11.85 7.19
N GLU A 35 -10.80 -11.70 8.51
CA GLU A 35 -11.38 -12.76 9.34
C GLU A 35 -12.74 -13.24 8.81
N ALA A 36 -13.60 -12.31 8.39
CA ALA A 36 -14.91 -12.65 7.83
C ALA A 36 -14.78 -13.45 6.52
N LYS A 37 -13.86 -13.05 5.64
CA LYS A 37 -13.64 -13.66 4.31
C LYS A 37 -12.89 -14.99 4.36
N VAL A 38 -11.99 -15.15 5.34
CA VAL A 38 -11.34 -16.42 5.62
C VAL A 38 -12.36 -17.43 6.18
N LYS A 39 -13.22 -16.99 7.11
CA LYS A 39 -14.30 -17.85 7.65
C LYS A 39 -15.30 -18.31 6.58
N SER A 40 -15.56 -17.49 5.55
CA SER A 40 -16.42 -17.88 4.43
C SER A 40 -15.73 -18.73 3.37
N GLY A 41 -14.42 -19.02 3.52
CA GLY A 41 -13.62 -19.76 2.54
C GLY A 41 -13.29 -18.98 1.26
N GLU A 42 -13.64 -17.69 1.19
CA GLU A 42 -13.41 -16.85 0.01
C GLU A 42 -11.92 -16.48 -0.12
N PHE A 43 -11.27 -16.21 1.02
CA PHE A 43 -9.85 -15.93 1.10
C PHE A 43 -9.10 -17.00 1.88
N ARG A 44 -7.85 -17.22 1.51
CA ARG A 44 -6.91 -18.02 2.32
C ARG A 44 -6.48 -17.24 3.57
N GLU A 45 -6.04 -17.98 4.58
CA GLU A 45 -5.45 -17.39 5.78
C GLU A 45 -4.13 -16.68 5.45
N VAL A 46 -3.98 -15.43 5.91
CA VAL A 46 -2.79 -14.61 5.71
C VAL A 46 -2.52 -13.79 6.97
N ASP A 47 -1.25 -13.47 7.23
CA ASP A 47 -0.88 -12.52 8.27
C ASP A 47 -1.32 -11.09 7.86
N PRO A 48 -2.24 -10.45 8.62
CA PRO A 48 -2.74 -9.11 8.28
C PRO A 48 -1.67 -8.02 8.30
N VAL A 49 -0.63 -8.15 9.15
CA VAL A 49 0.48 -7.19 9.23
C VAL A 49 1.34 -7.28 7.98
N GLN A 50 1.62 -8.50 7.51
CA GLN A 50 2.34 -8.71 6.24
C GLN A 50 1.57 -8.14 5.06
N LEU A 51 0.27 -8.43 4.96
CA LEU A 51 -0.58 -7.91 3.89
C LEU A 51 -0.61 -6.38 3.89
N PHE A 52 -0.85 -5.77 5.06
CA PHE A 52 -0.89 -4.32 5.22
C PHE A 52 0.42 -3.65 4.82
N THR A 53 1.55 -4.22 5.25
CA THR A 53 2.89 -3.73 4.91
C THR A 53 3.14 -3.83 3.41
N ASN A 54 2.73 -4.93 2.77
CA ASN A 54 2.86 -5.09 1.32
C ASN A 54 2.06 -4.06 0.53
N ILE A 55 0.81 -3.79 0.95
CA ILE A 55 -0.03 -2.76 0.33
C ILE A 55 0.66 -1.39 0.39
N ILE A 56 1.17 -1.01 1.57
CA ILE A 56 1.88 0.26 1.75
C ILE A 56 3.14 0.31 0.89
N SER A 57 3.97 -0.73 0.94
CA SER A 57 5.21 -0.81 0.14
C SER A 57 4.94 -0.64 -1.34
N MET A 58 3.96 -1.37 -1.89
CA MET A 58 3.60 -1.26 -3.31
C MET A 58 3.02 0.11 -3.66
N SER A 59 2.34 0.77 -2.74
CA SER A 59 1.74 2.08 -2.99
C SER A 59 2.76 3.21 -2.86
N LEU A 60 3.64 3.14 -1.87
CA LEU A 60 4.58 4.22 -1.51
C LEU A 60 5.86 4.19 -2.33
N PHE A 61 6.36 2.98 -2.64
CA PHE A 61 7.65 2.79 -3.29
C PHE A 61 7.82 3.57 -4.60
N PRO A 62 6.86 3.58 -5.56
CA PRO A 62 6.98 4.33 -6.81
C PRO A 62 7.39 5.79 -6.64
N PHE A 63 6.89 6.43 -5.59
CA PHE A 63 7.16 7.83 -5.33
C PHE A 63 8.54 8.05 -4.71
N LEU A 64 9.01 7.11 -3.88
CA LEU A 64 10.35 7.14 -3.30
C LEU A 64 11.41 6.81 -4.36
N SER A 65 11.07 5.95 -5.32
CA SER A 65 11.95 5.49 -6.39
C SER A 65 11.71 6.20 -7.74
N LYS A 66 10.94 7.31 -7.77
CA LYS A 66 10.67 8.09 -9.00
C LYS A 66 11.90 8.30 -9.90
N PRO A 67 13.05 8.82 -9.43
CA PRO A 67 14.20 9.04 -10.30
C PRO A 67 14.79 7.74 -10.86
N ILE A 68 14.70 6.63 -10.11
CA ILE A 68 15.16 5.32 -10.55
C ILE A 68 14.24 4.80 -11.66
N ILE A 69 12.93 4.88 -11.46
CA ILE A 69 11.94 4.43 -12.45
C ILE A 69 12.05 5.28 -13.72
N GLN A 70 12.11 6.61 -13.59
CA GLN A 70 12.27 7.49 -14.74
C GLN A 70 13.58 7.26 -15.50
N GLY A 71 14.70 7.09 -14.79
CA GLY A 71 16.00 6.83 -15.41
C GLY A 71 16.12 5.44 -16.05
N ALA A 72 15.60 4.40 -15.40
CA ALA A 72 15.72 3.02 -15.89
C ALA A 72 14.78 2.69 -17.05
N PHE A 73 13.60 3.30 -17.08
CA PHE A 73 12.57 3.05 -18.10
C PHE A 73 12.38 4.21 -19.07
N GLU A 74 13.23 5.25 -19.00
CA GLU A 74 13.15 6.46 -19.83
C GLU A 74 11.75 7.11 -19.80
N TYR A 75 11.15 7.17 -18.59
CA TYR A 75 9.86 7.82 -18.39
C TYR A 75 10.05 9.32 -18.17
N ASP A 76 9.33 10.11 -18.95
CA ASP A 76 9.05 11.51 -18.61
C ASP A 76 8.01 11.58 -17.47
N ASP A 77 7.64 12.79 -17.08
CA ASP A 77 6.65 13.00 -16.02
C ASP A 77 5.25 12.50 -16.41
N GLU A 78 4.88 12.57 -17.69
CA GLU A 78 3.57 12.13 -18.17
C GLU A 78 3.44 10.61 -18.10
N LYS A 79 4.44 9.88 -18.60
CA LYS A 79 4.53 8.41 -18.50
C LYS A 79 4.60 7.95 -17.05
N PHE A 80 5.35 8.66 -16.20
CA PHE A 80 5.41 8.33 -14.79
C PHE A 80 4.05 8.52 -14.11
N ASN A 81 3.31 9.60 -14.43
CA ASN A 81 1.96 9.80 -13.91
C ASN A 81 0.98 8.74 -14.41
N ALA A 82 1.02 8.39 -15.69
CA ALA A 82 0.22 7.29 -16.25
C ALA A 82 0.51 5.96 -15.53
N PHE A 83 1.79 5.66 -15.30
CA PHE A 83 2.19 4.52 -14.49
C PHE A 83 1.61 4.54 -13.08
N LEU A 84 1.54 5.70 -12.41
CA LEU A 84 0.89 5.81 -11.10
C LEU A 84 -0.63 5.59 -11.16
N GLU A 85 -1.29 6.03 -12.22
CA GLU A 85 -2.72 5.80 -12.42
C GLU A 85 -3.03 4.31 -12.64
N ASP A 86 -2.24 3.62 -13.45
CA ASP A 86 -2.38 2.18 -13.69
C ASP A 86 -2.26 1.38 -12.39
N ARG A 87 -1.41 1.82 -11.46
CA ARG A 87 -1.23 1.18 -10.16
C ARG A 87 -2.47 1.20 -9.28
N LYS A 88 -3.39 2.15 -9.46
CA LYS A 88 -4.65 2.20 -8.71
C LYS A 88 -5.54 0.99 -9.02
N VAL A 89 -5.40 0.40 -10.20
CA VAL A 89 -6.12 -0.81 -10.62
C VAL A 89 -5.28 -2.06 -10.36
N LEU A 90 -3.99 -2.01 -10.73
CA LEU A 90 -3.08 -3.15 -10.64
C LEU A 90 -2.86 -3.64 -9.19
N ILE A 91 -2.69 -2.74 -8.22
CA ILE A 91 -2.40 -3.14 -6.84
C ILE A 91 -3.59 -3.89 -6.22
N PRO A 92 -4.85 -3.38 -6.28
CA PRO A 92 -6.01 -4.14 -5.81
C PRO A 92 -6.13 -5.51 -6.49
N GLU A 93 -5.88 -5.60 -7.79
CA GLU A 93 -5.91 -6.86 -8.51
C GLU A 93 -4.89 -7.86 -7.96
N ILE A 94 -3.63 -7.45 -7.80
CA ILE A 94 -2.56 -8.28 -7.22
C ILE A 94 -2.96 -8.75 -5.82
N ILE A 95 -3.48 -7.86 -4.98
CA ILE A 95 -3.87 -8.18 -3.61
C ILE A 95 -5.04 -9.19 -3.59
N LEU A 96 -6.09 -8.95 -4.39
CA LEU A 96 -7.23 -9.85 -4.45
C LEU A 96 -6.84 -11.23 -4.99
N ASN A 97 -6.00 -11.29 -6.02
CA ASN A 97 -5.50 -12.55 -6.57
C ASN A 97 -4.58 -13.27 -5.56
N TYR A 98 -3.80 -12.54 -4.78
CA TYR A 98 -3.02 -13.10 -3.69
C TYR A 98 -3.91 -13.68 -2.58
N LEU A 99 -5.10 -13.11 -2.32
CA LEU A 99 -5.99 -13.54 -1.24
C LEU A 99 -6.92 -14.69 -1.61
N LYS A 100 -7.38 -14.75 -2.86
CA LYS A 100 -8.31 -15.79 -3.32
C LYS A 100 -7.72 -17.20 -3.18
N THR A 101 -8.55 -18.12 -2.73
CA THR A 101 -8.24 -19.55 -2.71
C THR A 101 -8.45 -20.10 -4.13
N ASN A 102 -7.40 -20.58 -4.80
CA ASN A 102 -7.54 -21.31 -6.06
C ASN A 102 -8.17 -22.67 -5.75
N HIS A 103 -9.48 -22.80 -5.95
CA HIS A 103 -10.16 -24.09 -6.07
C HIS A 103 -10.34 -24.44 -7.54
#